data_AF-A0A9Q0BLT2-F1
#
_entry.id   AF-A0A9Q0BLT2-F1
#
_cell.length_a   1.000
_cell.length_b   1.000
_cell.length_c   1.000
_cell.angle_alpha   90.00
_cell.angle_beta   90.00
_cell.angle_gamma   90.00
#
_symmetry.space_group_name_H-M   'P 1'
#
loop_
_entity.id
_entity.type
_entity.pdbx_description
1 polymer ?
#
loop_
_entity_poly.entity_id
_entity_poly.type
_entity_poly.pdbx_seq_one_letter_code
_entity_poly.pdbx_strand_id
1 'polypeptide(L)'
;MRSRSNSGVRLDYYQRIVHRLILAHQEPVTGLFPASNVNSHAWIRDNVYCILAVWGLSMAYKKIADQDEDRAKCYELEQSCVKLMRGLLMAMMNQKDKVEKFKMTQSPYDSLHAKYSSKNGLPVVGDNEWGHLQIDAVSLYLLILAQMTASGLQIVFSLDEVSFIQNLVFYIESAYSIPDYGIWERGDKTNHGR
;
A
#
# COMPACT_ATOMS: atom_id res chain seq x y z
N MET A 1 -1.97 -39.93 -9.26
CA MET A 1 -2.25 -38.47 -9.26
C MET A 1 -3.69 -38.27 -8.82
N ARG A 2 -3.94 -37.60 -7.67
CA ARG A 2 -5.30 -37.20 -7.30
C ARG A 2 -5.75 -36.09 -8.24
N SER A 3 -6.96 -36.21 -8.81
CA SER A 3 -7.59 -35.13 -9.58
C SER A 3 -7.63 -33.86 -8.74
N ARG A 4 -7.17 -32.73 -9.29
CA ARG A 4 -7.31 -31.43 -8.64
C ARG A 4 -8.79 -31.11 -8.42
N SER A 5 -9.09 -30.47 -7.30
CA SER A 5 -10.45 -29.98 -7.03
C SER A 5 -10.81 -28.88 -8.04
N ASN A 6 -12.11 -28.73 -8.36
CA ASN A 6 -12.59 -27.64 -9.21
C ASN A 6 -12.16 -26.25 -8.68
N SER A 7 -12.02 -26.10 -7.36
CA SER A 7 -11.53 -24.89 -6.72
C SER A 7 -10.08 -24.58 -7.09
N GLY A 8 -9.18 -25.57 -7.07
CA GLY A 8 -7.78 -25.38 -7.46
C GLY A 8 -7.62 -24.92 -8.90
N VAL A 9 -8.40 -25.49 -9.83
CA VAL A 9 -8.40 -25.08 -11.24
C VAL A 9 -8.86 -23.61 -11.41
N ARG A 10 -9.86 -23.18 -10.64
CA ARG A 10 -10.31 -21.77 -10.65
C ARG A 10 -9.29 -20.83 -10.04
N LEU A 11 -8.60 -21.22 -8.97
CA LEU A 11 -7.53 -20.38 -8.41
C LEU A 11 -6.39 -20.19 -9.41
N ASP A 12 -6.00 -21.24 -10.15
CA ASP A 12 -4.97 -21.13 -11.19
C ASP A 12 -5.39 -20.20 -12.35
N TYR A 13 -6.68 -20.13 -12.66
CA TYR A 13 -7.20 -19.13 -13.58
C TYR A 13 -7.01 -17.70 -13.03
N TYR A 14 -7.39 -17.45 -11.78
CA TYR A 14 -7.22 -16.13 -11.16
C TYR A 14 -5.75 -15.77 -10.95
N GLN A 15 -4.90 -16.72 -10.63
CA GLN A 15 -3.45 -16.50 -10.50
C GLN A 15 -2.87 -16.00 -11.82
N ARG A 16 -3.25 -16.59 -12.95
CA ARG A 16 -2.79 -16.12 -14.27
C ARG A 16 -3.28 -14.71 -14.59
N ILE A 17 -4.51 -14.38 -14.19
CA ILE A 17 -5.06 -13.02 -14.36
C ILE A 17 -4.29 -12.02 -13.50
N VAL A 18 -4.17 -12.29 -12.20
CA VAL A 18 -3.45 -11.43 -11.25
C VAL A 18 -2.00 -11.24 -11.68
N HIS A 19 -1.33 -12.30 -12.11
CA HIS A 19 0.04 -12.21 -12.56
C HIS A 19 0.17 -11.32 -13.81
N ARG A 20 -0.73 -11.49 -14.78
CA ARG A 20 -0.68 -10.74 -16.05
C ARG A 20 -1.08 -9.28 -15.90
N LEU A 21 -2.11 -8.98 -15.11
CA LEU A 21 -2.72 -7.65 -15.04
C LEU A 21 -2.21 -6.80 -13.87
N ILE A 22 -1.68 -7.42 -12.82
CA ILE A 22 -1.22 -6.74 -11.62
C ILE A 22 0.28 -6.95 -11.44
N LEU A 23 0.72 -8.19 -11.15
CA LEU A 23 2.11 -8.43 -10.73
C LEU A 23 3.14 -8.16 -11.83
N ALA A 24 2.76 -8.26 -13.10
CA ALA A 24 3.62 -7.88 -14.23
C ALA A 24 4.08 -6.41 -14.20
N HIS A 25 3.39 -5.55 -13.44
CA HIS A 25 3.71 -4.13 -13.29
C HIS A 25 4.37 -3.81 -11.94
N GLN A 26 4.63 -4.79 -11.08
CA GLN A 26 5.26 -4.56 -9.78
C GLN A 26 6.73 -4.22 -9.97
N GLU A 27 7.18 -3.09 -9.43
CA GLU A 27 8.59 -2.71 -9.49
C GLU A 27 9.46 -3.73 -8.73
N PRO A 28 10.51 -4.27 -9.37
CA PRO A 28 11.29 -5.36 -8.79
C PRO A 28 12.17 -4.93 -7.62
N VAL A 29 12.41 -3.64 -7.41
CA VAL A 29 13.22 -3.15 -6.30
C VAL A 29 12.33 -2.73 -5.13
N THR A 30 11.43 -1.78 -5.36
CA THR A 30 10.60 -1.18 -4.32
C THR A 30 9.35 -2.00 -3.99
N GLY A 31 8.86 -2.82 -4.92
CA GLY A 31 7.57 -3.49 -4.81
C GLY A 31 6.36 -2.61 -5.13
N LEU A 32 6.57 -1.34 -5.51
CA LEU A 32 5.49 -0.40 -5.82
C LEU A 32 4.94 -0.62 -7.22
N PHE A 33 3.66 -0.31 -7.42
CA PHE A 33 3.01 -0.21 -8.71
C PHE A 33 3.01 1.24 -9.20
N PRO A 34 3.43 1.49 -10.46
CA PRO A 34 3.21 2.77 -11.12
C PRO A 34 1.72 2.94 -11.46
N ALA A 35 1.25 4.19 -11.53
CA ALA A 35 -0.13 4.50 -11.91
C ALA A 35 -0.45 4.07 -13.35
N SER A 36 0.54 4.07 -14.24
CA SER A 36 0.41 3.52 -15.60
C SER A 36 1.78 3.24 -16.23
N ASN A 37 1.78 2.66 -17.44
CA ASN A 37 3.00 2.42 -18.22
C ASN A 37 3.78 3.70 -18.60
N VAL A 38 3.13 4.87 -18.51
CA VAL A 38 3.74 6.17 -18.81
C VAL A 38 3.94 7.03 -17.57
N ASN A 39 3.18 6.76 -16.50
CA ASN A 39 3.26 7.49 -15.24
C ASN A 39 3.84 6.59 -14.15
N SER A 40 5.12 6.77 -13.86
CA SER A 40 5.84 6.02 -12.83
C SER A 40 5.59 6.50 -11.41
N HIS A 41 4.56 7.30 -11.16
CA HIS A 41 4.19 7.68 -9.80
C HIS A 41 3.36 6.57 -9.16
N ALA A 42 3.63 6.29 -7.89
CA ALA A 42 2.99 5.29 -7.06
C ALA A 42 2.22 5.99 -5.94
N TRP A 43 0.90 6.04 -6.07
CA TRP A 43 0.02 6.51 -5.00
C TRP A 43 -0.13 5.45 -3.92
N ILE A 44 -0.11 5.87 -2.65
CA ILE A 44 -0.32 4.96 -1.51
C ILE A 44 -1.63 4.20 -1.68
N ARG A 45 -2.73 4.92 -1.91
CA ARG A 45 -4.08 4.36 -2.04
C ARG A 45 -4.19 3.34 -3.17
N ASP A 46 -3.74 3.72 -4.38
CA ASP A 46 -3.83 2.87 -5.57
C ASP A 46 -3.02 1.57 -5.39
N ASN A 47 -1.83 1.68 -4.79
CA ASN A 47 -0.98 0.54 -4.46
C ASN A 47 -1.67 -0.40 -3.47
N VAL A 48 -2.27 0.15 -2.41
CA VAL A 48 -3.01 -0.63 -1.42
C VAL A 48 -4.23 -1.31 -2.06
N TYR A 49 -5.02 -0.61 -2.87
CA TYR A 49 -6.16 -1.24 -3.56
C TYR A 49 -5.74 -2.34 -4.53
N CYS A 50 -4.68 -2.11 -5.30
CA CYS A 50 -4.17 -3.09 -6.24
C CYS A 50 -3.73 -4.38 -5.55
N ILE A 51 -3.01 -4.26 -4.43
CA ILE A 51 -2.47 -5.43 -3.72
C ILE A 51 -3.54 -6.27 -3.01
N LEU A 52 -4.71 -5.70 -2.70
CA LEU A 52 -5.80 -6.46 -2.06
C LEU A 52 -6.28 -7.63 -2.91
N ALA A 53 -6.26 -7.52 -4.25
CA ALA A 53 -6.61 -8.63 -5.13
C ALA A 53 -5.59 -9.78 -5.04
N VAL A 54 -4.29 -9.45 -4.93
CA VAL A 54 -3.19 -10.40 -4.75
C VAL A 54 -3.30 -11.10 -3.40
N TRP A 55 -3.53 -10.32 -2.34
CA TRP A 55 -3.68 -10.84 -0.98
C TRP A 55 -4.94 -11.69 -0.82
N GLY A 56 -6.06 -11.29 -1.40
CA GLY A 56 -7.29 -12.10 -1.40
C GLY A 56 -7.07 -13.46 -2.06
N LEU A 57 -6.32 -13.50 -3.17
CA LEU A 57 -5.96 -14.74 -3.84
C LEU A 57 -5.00 -15.59 -3.01
N SER A 58 -4.00 -14.99 -2.34
CA SER A 58 -3.09 -15.73 -1.46
C SER A 58 -3.83 -16.38 -0.30
N MET A 59 -4.78 -15.65 0.31
CA MET A 59 -5.65 -16.18 1.36
C MET A 59 -6.53 -17.33 0.87
N ALA A 60 -6.99 -17.29 -0.38
CA ALA A 60 -7.74 -18.40 -0.98
C ALA A 60 -6.85 -19.64 -1.19
N TYR A 61 -5.63 -19.47 -1.71
CA TYR A 61 -4.68 -20.57 -1.84
C TYR A 61 -4.30 -21.16 -0.47
N LYS A 62 -4.07 -20.32 0.54
CA LYS A 62 -3.75 -20.75 1.91
C LYS A 62 -4.78 -21.72 2.49
N LYS A 63 -6.08 -21.55 2.15
CA LYS A 63 -7.16 -22.44 2.61
C LYS A 63 -7.18 -23.81 1.94
N ILE A 64 -6.53 -23.98 0.79
CA ILE A 64 -6.56 -25.22 0.01
C ILE A 64 -5.17 -25.82 -0.24
N ALA A 65 -4.14 -25.34 0.48
CA ALA A 65 -2.74 -25.63 0.25
C ALA A 65 -2.31 -27.03 0.73
N ASP A 66 -3.01 -28.06 0.24
CA ASP A 66 -2.73 -29.48 0.47
C ASP A 66 -1.53 -29.97 -0.36
N GLN A 67 -1.25 -29.29 -1.49
CA GLN A 67 -0.17 -29.62 -2.41
C GLN A 67 0.96 -28.59 -2.33
N ASP A 68 2.20 -29.05 -2.49
CA ASP A 68 3.38 -28.17 -2.42
C ASP A 68 3.39 -27.09 -3.50
N GLU A 69 2.84 -27.37 -4.68
CA GLU A 69 2.69 -26.37 -5.76
C GLU A 69 1.77 -25.20 -5.33
N ASP A 70 0.67 -25.50 -4.66
CA ASP A 70 -0.29 -24.49 -4.21
C ASP A 70 0.28 -23.67 -3.04
N ARG A 71 1.12 -24.29 -2.20
CA ARG A 71 1.91 -23.61 -1.16
C ARG A 71 2.92 -22.63 -1.76
N ALA A 72 3.63 -23.04 -2.81
CA ALA A 72 4.60 -22.18 -3.48
C ALA A 72 3.92 -20.95 -4.12
N LYS A 73 2.79 -21.15 -4.80
CA LYS A 73 1.98 -20.04 -5.36
C LYS A 73 1.47 -19.11 -4.27
N CYS A 74 0.96 -19.65 -3.17
CA CYS A 74 0.54 -18.86 -2.01
C CYS A 74 1.70 -17.98 -1.52
N TYR A 75 2.86 -18.59 -1.29
CA TYR A 75 4.04 -17.89 -0.79
C TYR A 75 4.49 -16.76 -1.72
N GLU A 76 4.53 -16.99 -3.04
CA GLU A 76 4.89 -15.97 -4.02
C GLU A 76 3.94 -14.75 -3.98
N LEU A 77 2.64 -15.00 -3.89
CA LEU A 77 1.62 -13.95 -3.76
C LEU A 77 1.79 -13.18 -2.44
N GLU A 78 2.06 -13.88 -1.33
CA GLU A 78 2.32 -13.27 -0.03
C GLU A 78 3.57 -12.40 -0.04
N GLN A 79 4.67 -12.88 -0.63
CA GLN A 79 5.90 -12.10 -0.75
C GLN A 79 5.70 -10.85 -1.61
N SER A 80 4.88 -10.94 -2.67
CA SER A 80 4.51 -9.78 -3.47
C SER A 80 3.75 -8.73 -2.64
N CYS A 81 2.86 -9.17 -1.74
CA CYS A 81 2.14 -8.29 -0.82
C CYS A 81 3.08 -7.64 0.20
N VAL A 82 3.94 -8.44 0.85
CA VAL A 82 4.94 -7.95 1.81
C VAL A 82 5.84 -6.91 1.16
N LYS A 83 6.33 -7.17 -0.05
CA LYS A 83 7.23 -6.27 -0.77
C LYS A 83 6.58 -4.91 -1.04
N LEU A 84 5.33 -4.88 -1.51
CA LEU A 84 4.62 -3.63 -1.77
C LEU A 84 4.38 -2.83 -0.48
N MET A 85 3.84 -3.48 0.55
CA MET A 85 3.52 -2.80 1.81
C MET A 85 4.78 -2.26 2.48
N ARG A 86 5.90 -3.00 2.41
CA ARG A 86 7.21 -2.52 2.85
C ARG A 86 7.73 -1.37 1.99
N GLY A 87 7.54 -1.43 0.68
CA GLY A 87 7.88 -0.32 -0.23
C GLY A 87 7.21 0.98 0.17
N LEU A 88 5.91 0.93 0.48
CA LEU A 88 5.16 2.09 0.98
C LEU A 88 5.66 2.54 2.35
N LEU A 89 5.92 1.61 3.28
CA LEU A 89 6.47 1.93 4.59
C LEU A 89 7.79 2.69 4.47
N MET A 90 8.72 2.20 3.65
CA MET A 90 10.02 2.83 3.44
C MET A 90 9.89 4.21 2.81
N ALA A 91 8.99 4.38 1.83
CA ALA A 91 8.73 5.67 1.21
C ALA A 91 8.18 6.70 2.21
N MET A 92 7.27 6.29 3.10
CA MET A 92 6.75 7.14 4.17
C MET A 92 7.80 7.43 5.26
N MET A 93 8.60 6.43 5.66
CA MET A 93 9.66 6.59 6.65
C MET A 93 10.74 7.59 6.20
N ASN A 94 11.00 7.68 4.88
CA ASN A 94 11.90 8.71 4.32
C ASN A 94 11.37 10.14 4.51
N GLN A 95 10.11 10.32 4.90
CA GLN A 95 9.48 11.61 5.23
C GLN A 95 9.16 11.73 6.73
N LYS A 96 9.82 10.97 7.62
CA LYS A 96 9.54 10.98 9.06
C LYS A 96 9.57 12.37 9.72
N ASP A 97 10.45 13.25 9.27
CA ASP A 97 10.57 14.60 9.82
C ASP A 97 9.30 15.42 9.55
N LYS A 98 8.62 15.16 8.42
CA LYS A 98 7.32 15.77 8.10
C LYS A 98 6.23 15.26 9.01
N VAL A 99 6.18 13.94 9.25
CA VAL A 99 5.21 13.31 10.16
C VAL A 99 5.32 13.92 11.57
N GLU A 100 6.54 14.07 12.08
CA GLU A 100 6.77 14.70 13.38
C GLU A 100 6.34 16.17 13.41
N LYS A 101 6.68 16.93 12.37
CA LYS A 101 6.29 18.36 12.29
C LYS A 101 4.77 18.52 12.20
N PHE A 102 4.09 17.67 11.44
CA PHE A 102 2.64 17.72 11.24
C PHE A 102 1.85 17.55 12.55
N LYS A 103 2.34 16.78 13.53
CA LYS A 103 1.69 16.66 14.85
C LYS A 103 1.44 18.01 15.51
N MET A 104 2.36 18.95 15.31
CA MET A 104 2.29 20.27 15.90
C MET A 104 1.60 21.28 14.99
N THR A 105 1.87 21.19 13.68
CA THR A 105 1.43 22.23 12.74
C THR A 105 0.08 21.94 12.11
N GLN A 106 -0.27 20.67 11.92
CA GLN A 106 -1.45 20.20 11.16
C GLN A 106 -1.57 20.86 9.77
N SER A 107 -0.45 21.33 9.24
CA SER A 107 -0.37 22.10 8.01
C SER A 107 -0.28 21.16 6.82
N PRO A 108 -1.03 21.38 5.72
CA PRO A 108 -0.87 20.61 4.49
C PRO A 108 0.55 20.62 3.93
N TYR A 109 1.33 21.67 4.19
CA TYR A 109 2.73 21.78 3.72
C TYR A 109 3.69 20.85 4.48
N ASP A 110 3.35 20.51 5.72
CA ASP A 110 4.12 19.60 6.55
C ASP A 110 3.57 18.15 6.47
N SER A 111 2.56 17.92 5.63
CA SER A 111 1.94 16.61 5.47
C SER A 111 2.83 15.60 4.72
N LEU A 112 2.59 14.31 4.94
CA LEU A 112 3.17 13.26 4.12
C LEU A 112 2.73 13.42 2.66
N HIS A 113 3.64 13.18 1.72
CA HIS A 113 3.23 13.00 0.33
C HIS A 113 2.40 11.71 0.19
N ALA A 114 1.31 11.76 -0.57
CA ALA A 114 0.48 10.60 -0.85
C ALA A 114 0.89 9.81 -2.11
N LYS A 115 1.95 10.27 -2.81
CA LYS A 115 2.52 9.59 -3.99
C LYS A 115 4.04 9.72 -4.04
N TYR A 116 4.67 8.71 -4.65
CA TYR A 116 6.12 8.56 -4.73
C TYR A 116 6.55 8.14 -6.13
N SER A 117 7.84 8.11 -6.40
CA SER A 117 8.37 7.42 -7.58
C SER A 117 8.29 5.91 -7.34
N SER A 118 7.64 5.17 -8.23
CA SER A 118 7.55 3.71 -8.16
C SER A 118 8.93 3.07 -8.14
N LYS A 119 9.92 3.67 -8.81
CA LYS A 119 11.25 3.10 -9.01
C LYS A 119 12.17 3.18 -7.79
N ASN A 120 12.01 4.20 -6.95
CA ASN A 120 12.93 4.46 -5.84
C ASN A 120 12.26 4.93 -4.53
N GLY A 121 10.95 5.12 -4.51
CA GLY A 121 10.21 5.53 -3.32
C GLY A 121 10.46 6.98 -2.87
N LEU A 122 11.07 7.81 -3.72
CA LEU A 122 11.35 9.22 -3.40
C LEU A 122 10.16 10.14 -3.79
N PRO A 123 10.08 11.35 -3.19
CA PRO A 123 9.16 12.39 -3.63
C PRO A 123 9.28 12.69 -5.14
N VAL A 124 8.14 12.92 -5.79
CA VAL A 124 8.05 13.19 -7.24
C VAL A 124 7.59 14.61 -7.58
N VAL A 125 7.13 15.36 -6.57
CA VAL A 125 6.71 16.76 -6.67
C VAL A 125 7.08 17.48 -5.37
N GLY A 126 7.19 18.81 -5.40
CA GLY A 126 7.45 19.63 -4.23
C GLY A 126 6.25 19.74 -3.28
N ASP A 127 6.51 20.16 -2.04
CA ASP A 127 5.50 20.28 -0.96
C ASP A 127 4.36 21.25 -1.29
N ASN A 128 4.61 22.23 -2.15
CA ASN A 128 3.64 23.27 -2.53
C ASN A 128 2.98 23.01 -3.90
N GLU A 129 3.31 21.91 -4.57
CA GLU A 129 2.94 21.68 -5.97
C GLU A 129 1.71 20.79 -6.14
N TRP A 130 1.26 20.11 -5.07
CA TRP A 130 0.19 19.13 -5.16
C TRP A 130 -0.54 18.94 -3.82
N GLY A 131 -1.79 18.48 -3.87
CA GLY A 131 -2.64 18.23 -2.70
C GLY A 131 -2.20 17.00 -1.89
N HIS A 132 -1.09 17.15 -1.16
CA HIS A 132 -0.40 16.06 -0.45
C HIS A 132 -1.18 15.44 0.69
N LEU A 133 -1.84 16.29 1.49
CA LEU A 133 -2.57 15.87 2.67
C LEU A 133 -3.79 15.03 2.24
N GLN A 134 -3.64 13.72 2.26
CA GLN A 134 -4.67 12.72 1.96
C GLN A 134 -4.71 11.72 3.09
N ILE A 135 -5.56 12.00 4.08
CA ILE A 135 -5.64 11.24 5.32
C ILE A 135 -6.26 9.86 5.06
N ASP A 136 -7.15 9.77 4.06
CA ASP A 136 -7.74 8.52 3.59
C ASP A 136 -6.66 7.50 3.19
N ALA A 137 -5.62 7.94 2.47
CA ALA A 137 -4.59 7.06 1.95
C ALA A 137 -3.74 6.44 3.08
N VAL A 138 -3.31 7.25 4.05
CA VAL A 138 -2.55 6.78 5.22
C VAL A 138 -3.42 5.89 6.12
N SER A 139 -4.68 6.27 6.33
CA SER A 139 -5.63 5.48 7.12
C SER A 139 -5.91 4.11 6.50
N LEU A 140 -6.11 4.07 5.18
CA LEU A 140 -6.29 2.82 4.43
C LEU A 140 -5.04 1.93 4.54
N TYR A 141 -3.84 2.50 4.38
CA TYR A 141 -2.60 1.77 4.55
C TYR A 141 -2.50 1.12 5.95
N LEU A 142 -2.77 1.89 7.01
CA LEU A 142 -2.72 1.37 8.40
C LEU A 142 -3.74 0.27 8.65
N LEU A 143 -4.97 0.42 8.15
CA LEU A 143 -6.00 -0.60 8.26
C LEU A 143 -5.57 -1.90 7.58
N ILE A 144 -5.09 -1.82 6.33
CA ILE A 144 -4.69 -3.01 5.57
C ILE A 144 -3.42 -3.62 6.16
N LEU A 145 -2.46 -2.82 6.65
CA LEU A 145 -1.28 -3.31 7.36
C LEU A 145 -1.68 -4.14 8.59
N ALA A 146 -2.62 -3.65 9.40
CA ALA A 146 -3.12 -4.38 10.57
C ALA A 146 -3.80 -5.69 10.18
N GLN A 147 -4.62 -5.69 9.13
CA GLN A 147 -5.30 -6.91 8.66
C GLN A 147 -4.33 -7.93 8.05
N MET A 148 -3.35 -7.48 7.27
CA MET A 148 -2.34 -8.34 6.66
C MET A 148 -1.45 -8.99 7.72
N THR A 149 -1.00 -8.23 8.72
CA THR A 149 -0.20 -8.78 9.83
C THR A 149 -1.02 -9.76 10.68
N ALA A 150 -2.30 -9.46 10.95
CA ALA A 150 -3.21 -10.40 11.62
C ALA A 150 -3.43 -11.69 10.81
N SER A 151 -3.31 -11.66 9.48
CA SER A 151 -3.37 -12.85 8.62
C SER A 151 -2.08 -13.70 8.58
N GLY A 152 -1.04 -13.26 9.31
CA GLY A 152 0.25 -13.94 9.43
C GLY A 152 1.35 -13.39 8.49
N LEU A 153 1.10 -12.31 7.75
CA LEU A 153 2.16 -11.68 6.94
C LEU A 153 3.12 -10.90 7.82
N GLN A 154 4.42 -11.19 7.69
CA GLN A 154 5.47 -10.43 8.37
C GLN A 154 5.84 -9.22 7.51
N ILE A 155 5.35 -8.03 7.88
CA ILE A 155 5.59 -6.78 7.15
C ILE A 155 6.48 -5.82 7.93
N VAL A 156 6.45 -5.86 9.27
CA VAL A 156 7.20 -4.95 10.16
C VAL A 156 8.33 -5.72 10.83
N PHE A 157 9.56 -5.25 10.70
CA PHE A 157 10.79 -5.99 11.04
C PHE A 157 11.68 -5.32 12.08
N SER A 158 11.49 -4.03 12.38
CA SER A 158 12.34 -3.32 13.35
C SER A 158 11.53 -2.46 14.32
N LEU A 159 12.15 -2.10 15.45
CA LEU A 159 11.54 -1.17 16.41
C LEU A 159 11.36 0.23 15.81
N ASP A 160 12.26 0.68 14.94
CA ASP A 160 12.10 1.95 14.24
C ASP A 160 10.87 1.96 13.33
N GLU A 161 10.60 0.84 12.63
CA GLU A 161 9.39 0.68 11.83
C GLU A 161 8.13 0.69 12.73
N VAL A 162 8.18 0.03 13.89
CA VAL A 162 7.08 0.06 14.89
C VAL A 162 6.81 1.47 15.39
N SER A 163 7.85 2.21 15.79
CA SER A 163 7.75 3.59 16.25
C SER A 163 7.20 4.51 15.16
N PHE A 164 7.61 4.31 13.91
CA PHE A 164 7.07 5.07 12.79
C PHE A 164 5.60 4.76 12.52
N ILE A 165 5.17 3.50 12.60
CA ILE A 165 3.75 3.14 12.44
C ILE A 165 2.91 3.78 13.56
N GLN A 166 3.39 3.74 14.80
CA GLN A 166 2.74 4.45 15.91
C GLN A 166 2.65 5.96 15.62
N ASN A 167 3.67 6.52 14.98
CA ASN A 167 3.68 7.90 14.55
C ASN A 167 2.57 8.21 13.53
N LEU A 168 2.35 7.31 12.57
CA LEU A 168 1.26 7.41 11.61
C LEU A 168 -0.13 7.32 12.27
N VAL A 169 -0.27 6.57 13.37
CA VAL A 169 -1.52 6.54 14.14
C VAL A 169 -1.83 7.92 14.73
N PHE A 170 -0.83 8.60 15.31
CA PHE A 170 -0.99 9.98 15.78
C PHE A 170 -1.23 10.95 14.61
N TYR A 171 -0.59 10.72 13.47
CA TYR A 171 -0.77 11.53 12.27
C TYR A 171 -2.24 11.58 11.80
N ILE A 172 -2.99 10.47 11.93
CA ILE A 172 -4.39 10.39 11.53
C ILE A 172 -5.39 10.65 12.68
N GLU A 173 -4.94 10.84 13.92
CA GLU A 173 -5.84 10.88 15.09
C GLU A 173 -6.83 12.06 15.03
N SER A 174 -6.39 13.18 14.45
CA SER A 174 -7.17 14.41 14.32
C SER A 174 -7.87 14.53 12.95
N ALA A 175 -8.02 13.42 12.21
CA ALA A 175 -8.64 13.39 10.89
C ALA A 175 -10.05 14.00 10.86
N TYR A 176 -10.80 13.89 11.96
CA TYR A 176 -12.16 14.42 12.06
C TYR A 176 -12.24 15.95 12.09
N SER A 177 -11.11 16.64 12.30
CA SER A 177 -11.04 18.09 12.44
C SER A 177 -10.10 18.77 11.45
N ILE A 178 -9.44 18.01 10.57
CA ILE A 178 -8.46 18.54 9.61
C ILE A 178 -9.03 18.41 8.19
N PRO A 179 -9.23 19.52 7.45
CA PRO A 179 -9.59 19.44 6.04
C PRO A 179 -8.41 18.88 5.23
N ASP A 180 -8.71 17.96 4.31
CA ASP A 180 -7.72 17.30 3.46
C ASP A 180 -8.12 17.39 1.98
N TYR A 181 -7.27 16.87 1.09
CA TYR A 181 -7.52 16.91 -0.35
C TYR A 181 -8.44 15.80 -0.86
N GLY A 182 -8.83 14.87 0.03
CA GLY A 182 -9.66 13.71 -0.27
C GLY A 182 -9.10 12.79 -1.38
N ILE A 183 -9.92 11.82 -1.76
CA ILE A 183 -9.56 10.79 -2.74
C ILE A 183 -9.26 11.36 -4.13
N TRP A 184 -9.85 12.51 -4.46
CA TRP A 184 -9.71 13.17 -5.76
C TRP A 184 -8.64 14.25 -5.79
N GLU A 185 -7.87 14.41 -4.70
CA GLU A 185 -6.69 15.28 -4.63
C GLU A 185 -7.01 16.78 -4.80
N ARG A 186 -8.26 17.17 -4.55
CA ARG A 186 -8.79 18.49 -4.89
C ARG A 186 -9.32 19.30 -3.71
N GLY A 187 -9.49 18.70 -2.53
CA GLY A 187 -10.08 19.38 -1.37
C GLY A 187 -11.55 19.07 -1.20
N ASP A 188 -12.32 20.05 -0.73
CA ASP A 188 -13.76 19.94 -0.57
C ASP A 188 -14.47 19.64 -1.92
N LYS A 189 -15.81 19.41 -1.89
CA LYS A 189 -16.60 19.20 -3.12
C LYS A 189 -16.57 20.38 -4.08
N THR A 190 -16.03 21.53 -3.67
CA THR A 190 -15.84 22.72 -4.51
C THR A 190 -14.41 22.83 -5.06
N ASN A 191 -13.53 21.87 -4.74
CA ASN A 191 -12.10 21.81 -5.08
C ASN A 191 -11.26 22.91 -4.41
N HIS A 192 -11.60 23.28 -3.18
CA HIS A 192 -10.82 24.18 -2.35
C HIS A 192 -10.26 23.41 -1.15
N GLY A 193 -8.93 23.28 -1.08
CA GLY A 193 -8.20 22.64 0.03
C GLY A 193 -7.92 23.58 1.19
N ARG A 194 -8.92 24.37 1.61
CA ARG A 194 -8.84 25.32 2.73
C ARG A 194 -9.87 25.02 3.80
#